data_AF-A0A2V1B2G2-F1
#
_entry.id   AF-A0A2V1B2G2-F1
#
_cell.length_a   1.000
_cell.length_b   1.000
_cell.length_c   1.000
_cell.angle_alpha   90.00
_cell.angle_beta   90.00
_cell.angle_gamma   90.00
#
_symmetry.space_group_name_H-M   'P 1'
#
loop_
_entity.id
_entity.type
_entity.pdbx_description
1 polymer ?
#
loop_
_entity_poly.entity_id
_entity_poly.type
_entity_poly.pdbx_seq_one_letter_code
_entity_poly.pdbx_strand_id
1 'polypeptide(L)'
;MANPLRLRSPSEIAKEPEHDRGYHKITPSKLEDYEQGIPRFAAFQNSNDSFCIFRRFGYAATRILEVKQVELWTLITELQDLDEKDVADDAMRYRLSSIEYDEKWDTTQKDLLEKIEAKLTIYYKLLDLYVRIRDLDEVKDRHHRSVYNFNVNNRSFEGGEDAFLFQSDDFVSAKKTSGSAKSNRIEDMIESYLQNNPDSKLHTLFVGNDEKIKSSAESHVVHLSTFRLGLASKIATVCLSTGALLAPIFLIPATRSILPLLRSPRYNFFLVIMSVILSS
;
A
#
# COMPACT_ATOMS: atom_id res chain seq x y z
N MET A 1 64.34 -33.96 -40.03
CA MET A 1 63.61 -34.14 -38.75
C MET A 1 62.85 -32.85 -38.47
N ALA A 2 61.58 -32.81 -38.85
CA ALA A 2 60.68 -31.69 -38.62
C ALA A 2 59.38 -32.26 -38.05
N ASN A 3 59.00 -31.81 -36.86
CA ASN A 3 57.82 -32.27 -36.13
C ASN A 3 56.63 -31.39 -36.56
N PRO A 4 55.52 -31.92 -37.09
CA PRO A 4 54.43 -31.08 -37.57
C PRO A 4 53.64 -30.49 -36.41
N LEU A 5 53.36 -29.18 -36.52
CA LEU A 5 52.51 -28.40 -35.64
C LEU A 5 51.11 -29.02 -35.54
N ARG A 6 50.75 -29.53 -34.35
CA ARG A 6 49.37 -29.89 -34.01
C ARG A 6 48.55 -28.60 -33.86
N LEU A 7 47.66 -28.35 -34.80
CA LEU A 7 46.56 -27.38 -34.66
C LEU A 7 45.57 -27.91 -33.60
N ARG A 8 45.40 -27.14 -32.51
CA ARG A 8 44.40 -27.38 -31.47
C ARG A 8 42.99 -27.30 -32.06
N SER A 9 42.12 -28.27 -31.74
CA SER A 9 40.73 -28.29 -32.17
C SER A 9 39.89 -27.21 -31.44
N PRO A 10 38.82 -26.67 -32.06
CA PRO A 10 37.98 -25.59 -31.49
C PRO A 10 37.14 -25.96 -30.26
N SER A 11 37.29 -27.18 -29.72
CA SER A 11 36.50 -27.69 -28.61
C SER A 11 37.08 -27.40 -27.23
N GLU A 12 38.24 -26.73 -27.15
CA GLU A 12 38.83 -26.23 -25.89
C GLU A 12 38.46 -24.75 -25.66
N ILE A 13 37.20 -24.38 -25.83
CA ILE A 13 36.66 -23.22 -25.10
C ILE A 13 36.54 -23.68 -23.66
N ALA A 14 37.55 -23.35 -22.85
CA ALA A 14 37.52 -23.56 -21.42
C ALA A 14 36.19 -23.03 -20.88
N LYS A 15 35.32 -23.94 -20.40
CA LYS A 15 34.21 -23.53 -19.54
C LYS A 15 34.86 -22.85 -18.35
N GLU A 16 34.68 -21.53 -18.23
CA GLU A 16 35.01 -20.82 -17.01
C GLU A 16 34.39 -21.60 -15.83
N PRO A 17 35.13 -21.82 -14.73
CA PRO A 17 34.55 -22.45 -13.57
C PRO A 17 33.38 -21.61 -13.09
N GLU A 18 32.19 -22.19 -13.14
CA GLU A 18 30.98 -21.61 -12.57
C GLU A 18 31.26 -21.37 -11.09
N HIS A 19 31.55 -20.12 -10.74
CA HIS A 19 31.72 -19.70 -9.35
C HIS A 19 30.36 -19.88 -8.66
N ASP A 20 30.10 -21.08 -8.12
CA ASP A 20 28.98 -21.31 -7.21
C ASP A 20 29.22 -20.46 -5.97
N ARG A 21 28.63 -19.26 -5.95
CA ARG A 21 28.77 -18.29 -4.86
C ARG A 21 28.05 -18.73 -3.57
N GLY A 22 27.72 -20.01 -3.44
CA GLY A 22 27.02 -20.56 -2.28
C GLY A 22 25.53 -20.28 -2.28
N TYR A 23 24.94 -19.98 -3.45
CA TYR A 23 23.49 -19.70 -3.57
C TYR A 23 22.63 -20.88 -3.12
N HIS A 24 23.15 -22.11 -3.20
CA HIS A 24 22.49 -23.31 -2.68
C HIS A 24 22.25 -23.28 -1.16
N LYS A 25 22.94 -22.42 -0.40
CA LYS A 25 22.74 -22.23 1.04
C LYS A 25 21.61 -21.25 1.37
N ILE A 26 21.13 -20.49 0.39
CA ILE A 26 20.04 -19.54 0.57
C ILE A 26 18.72 -20.32 0.50
N THR A 27 18.23 -20.74 1.65
CA THR A 27 16.90 -21.36 1.77
C THR A 27 15.87 -20.29 2.10
N PRO A 28 14.81 -20.12 1.28
CA PRO A 28 13.73 -19.21 1.65
C PRO A 28 13.02 -19.73 2.90
N SER A 29 12.80 -18.87 3.88
CA SER A 29 12.02 -19.20 5.07
C SER A 29 10.59 -19.53 4.67
N LYS A 30 10.09 -20.65 5.20
CA LYS A 30 8.71 -21.09 5.04
C LYS A 30 7.87 -20.62 6.22
N LEU A 31 6.55 -20.63 6.07
CA LEU A 31 5.66 -20.20 7.14
C LEU A 31 5.68 -21.16 8.33
N GLU A 32 5.88 -22.44 8.05
CA GLU A 32 5.95 -23.54 9.00
C GLU A 32 7.22 -23.52 9.86
N ASP A 33 8.25 -22.78 9.42
CA ASP A 33 9.48 -22.59 10.19
C ASP A 33 9.25 -21.71 11.43
N TYR A 34 8.10 -21.03 11.51
CA TYR A 34 7.73 -20.17 12.63
C TYR A 34 6.76 -20.87 13.60
N GLU A 35 6.97 -20.64 14.89
CA GLU A 35 6.10 -21.14 15.97
C GLU A 35 4.66 -20.65 15.81
N GLN A 36 3.71 -21.53 16.14
CA GLN A 36 2.28 -21.22 16.10
C GLN A 36 1.95 -20.04 17.05
N GLY A 37 0.98 -19.22 16.65
CA GLY A 37 0.60 -18.00 17.38
C GLY A 37 1.00 -16.73 16.63
N ILE A 38 1.33 -15.68 17.38
CA ILE A 38 1.77 -14.38 16.85
C ILE A 38 2.98 -14.49 15.92
N PRO A 39 4.03 -15.30 16.18
CA PRO A 39 5.19 -15.38 15.29
C PRO A 39 4.81 -15.83 13.88
N ARG A 40 4.02 -16.91 13.75
CA ARG A 40 3.53 -17.40 12.45
C ARG A 40 2.54 -16.43 11.81
N PHE A 41 1.71 -15.75 12.58
CA PHE A 41 0.80 -14.72 12.05
C PHE A 41 1.57 -13.53 11.46
N ALA A 42 2.60 -13.05 12.16
CA ALA A 42 3.48 -12.00 11.67
C ALA A 42 4.24 -12.42 10.41
N ALA A 43 4.75 -13.67 10.38
CA ALA A 43 5.37 -14.24 9.19
C ALA A 43 4.39 -14.32 8.01
N PHE A 44 3.13 -14.67 8.26
CA PHE A 44 2.07 -14.69 7.24
C PHE A 44 1.78 -13.28 6.70
N GLN A 45 1.57 -12.28 7.56
CA GLN A 45 1.35 -10.90 7.11
C GLN A 45 2.54 -10.36 6.30
N ASN A 46 3.77 -10.71 6.69
CA ASN A 46 4.99 -10.31 5.98
C ASN A 46 5.30 -11.15 4.73
N SER A 47 4.55 -12.23 4.48
CA SER A 47 4.82 -13.13 3.36
C SER A 47 4.42 -12.56 2.00
N ASN A 48 3.43 -11.67 1.97
CA ASN A 48 2.91 -11.02 0.76
C ASN A 48 2.43 -9.60 1.10
N ASP A 49 2.80 -8.64 0.26
CA ASP A 49 2.43 -7.22 0.42
C ASP A 49 0.92 -6.99 0.59
N SER A 50 0.09 -7.84 -0.04
CA SER A 50 -1.37 -7.77 0.04
C SER A 50 -1.90 -8.11 1.43
N PHE A 51 -1.16 -8.91 2.20
CA PHE A 51 -1.51 -9.33 3.57
C PHE A 51 -0.80 -8.50 4.65
N CYS A 52 0.13 -7.64 4.24
CA CYS A 52 0.85 -6.74 5.13
C CYS A 52 -0.04 -5.54 5.49
N ILE A 53 -0.97 -5.79 6.40
CA ILE A 53 -2.01 -4.85 6.81
C ILE A 53 -1.95 -4.58 8.31
N PHE A 54 -2.17 -3.33 8.68
CA PHE A 54 -2.15 -2.89 10.07
C PHE A 54 -3.31 -1.96 10.35
N ARG A 55 -3.73 -1.92 11.61
CA ARG A 55 -4.70 -0.92 12.04
C ARG A 55 -4.06 0.47 12.09
N ARG A 56 -4.77 1.46 11.56
CA ARG A 56 -4.38 2.88 11.68
C ARG A 56 -4.81 3.51 13.01
N PHE A 57 -5.73 2.89 13.74
CA PHE A 57 -6.32 3.42 14.98
C PHE A 57 -6.91 4.83 14.80
N GLY A 58 -7.63 5.04 13.69
CA GLY A 58 -7.98 6.37 13.20
C GLY A 58 -8.76 7.20 14.21
N TYR A 59 -9.81 6.61 14.80
CA TYR A 59 -10.62 7.28 15.82
C TYR A 59 -9.82 7.65 17.07
N ALA A 60 -9.01 6.72 17.58
CA ALA A 60 -8.21 6.96 18.78
C ALA A 60 -7.16 8.06 18.55
N ALA A 61 -6.46 8.01 17.41
CA ALA A 61 -5.46 9.01 17.04
C ALA A 61 -6.09 10.40 16.86
N THR A 62 -7.22 10.50 16.15
CA THR A 62 -7.96 11.77 16.00
C THR A 62 -8.39 12.31 17.36
N ARG A 63 -8.97 11.48 18.23
CA ARG A 63 -9.37 11.93 19.58
C ARG A 63 -8.20 12.49 20.39
N ILE A 64 -7.02 11.89 20.30
CA ILE A 64 -5.82 12.40 20.97
C ILE A 64 -5.38 13.75 20.36
N LEU A 65 -5.45 13.90 19.04
CA LEU A 65 -5.14 15.17 18.37
C LEU A 65 -6.08 16.30 18.80
N GLU A 66 -7.39 16.03 18.84
CA GLU A 66 -8.41 17.00 19.29
C GLU A 66 -8.16 17.45 20.73
N VAL A 67 -7.85 16.52 21.65
CA VAL A 67 -7.51 16.88 23.04
C VAL A 67 -6.28 17.80 23.09
N LYS A 68 -5.25 17.53 22.29
CA LYS A 68 -4.05 18.37 22.23
C LYS A 68 -4.33 19.76 21.65
N GLN A 69 -5.25 19.87 20.69
CA GLN A 69 -5.68 21.16 20.15
C GLN A 69 -6.38 22.00 21.21
N VAL A 70 -7.26 21.40 22.01
CA VAL A 70 -7.92 22.09 23.13
C VAL A 70 -6.89 22.56 24.16
N GLU A 71 -5.94 21.71 24.54
CA GLU A 71 -4.87 22.11 25.47
C GLU A 71 -4.03 23.28 24.94
N LEU A 72 -3.67 23.25 23.66
CA LEU A 72 -2.93 24.34 23.01
C LEU A 72 -3.77 25.62 22.94
N TRP A 73 -5.04 25.50 22.59
CA TRP A 73 -5.97 26.63 22.51
C TRP A 73 -6.08 27.36 23.85
N THR A 74 -6.19 26.62 24.96
CA THR A 74 -6.22 27.21 26.30
C THR A 74 -4.95 28.02 26.60
N LEU A 75 -3.76 27.48 26.29
CA LEU A 75 -2.50 28.21 26.54
C LEU A 75 -2.33 29.43 25.63
N ILE A 76 -2.76 29.32 24.36
CA ILE A 76 -2.73 30.45 23.42
C ILE A 76 -3.69 31.55 23.89
N THR A 77 -4.87 31.17 24.39
CA THR A 77 -5.82 32.13 24.97
C THR A 77 -5.23 32.80 26.21
N GLU A 78 -4.58 32.03 27.10
CA GLU A 78 -3.89 32.59 28.28
C GLU A 78 -2.78 33.56 27.89
N LEU A 79 -2.06 33.30 26.80
CA LEU A 79 -1.03 34.20 26.27
C LEU A 79 -1.64 35.48 25.70
N GLN A 80 -2.74 35.36 24.96
CA GLN A 80 -3.48 36.52 24.44
C GLN A 80 -4.02 37.38 25.58
N ASP A 81 -4.61 36.77 26.61
CA ASP A 81 -5.08 37.47 27.81
C ASP A 81 -3.93 38.18 28.56
N LEU A 82 -2.72 37.60 28.54
CA LEU A 82 -1.52 38.22 29.11
C LEU A 82 -1.07 39.41 28.27
N ASP A 83 -1.01 39.26 26.94
CA ASP A 83 -0.63 40.32 26.02
C ASP A 83 -1.60 41.52 26.13
N GLU A 84 -2.90 41.27 26.25
CA GLU A 84 -3.91 42.32 26.47
C GLU A 84 -3.69 43.09 27.79
N LYS A 85 -3.29 42.40 28.86
CA LYS A 85 -2.95 43.04 30.14
C LYS A 85 -1.66 43.85 30.04
N ASP A 86 -0.65 43.32 29.36
CA ASP A 86 0.64 43.97 29.16
C ASP A 86 0.52 45.22 28.26
N VAL A 87 -0.48 45.28 27.37
CA VAL A 87 -0.81 46.51 26.62
C VAL A 87 -1.33 47.62 27.55
N ALA A 88 -2.08 47.25 28.59
CA ALA A 88 -2.66 48.19 29.53
C ALA A 88 -1.65 48.68 30.60
N ASP A 89 -0.52 47.98 30.79
CA ASP A 89 0.52 48.29 31.77
C ASP A 89 1.84 48.66 31.09
N ASP A 90 2.18 49.96 31.09
CA ASP A 90 3.43 50.47 30.51
C ASP A 90 4.69 49.83 31.13
N ALA A 91 4.63 49.32 32.37
CA ALA A 91 5.76 48.64 33.00
C ALA A 91 6.03 47.25 32.40
N MET A 92 5.02 46.58 31.85
CA MET A 92 5.12 45.24 31.26
C MET A 92 5.26 45.25 29.74
N ARG A 93 5.15 46.43 29.12
CA ARG A 93 5.23 46.64 27.67
C ARG A 93 6.48 46.04 27.01
N TYR A 94 7.58 45.87 27.76
CA TYR A 94 8.81 45.24 27.26
C TYR A 94 8.57 43.82 26.72
N ARG A 95 7.63 43.05 27.30
CA ARG A 95 7.26 41.69 26.87
C ARG A 95 6.67 41.62 25.46
N LEU A 96 6.06 42.71 25.01
CA LEU A 96 5.43 42.80 23.69
C LEU A 96 6.42 43.23 22.60
N SER A 97 7.53 43.84 22.99
CA SER A 97 8.46 44.50 22.06
C SER A 97 9.90 44.03 22.11
N SER A 98 10.28 43.23 23.11
CA SER A 98 11.65 42.76 23.32
C SER A 98 11.70 41.26 23.59
N ILE A 99 12.78 40.65 23.11
CA ILE A 99 13.18 39.26 23.41
C ILE A 99 14.31 39.17 24.44
N GLU A 100 14.83 40.33 24.87
CA GLU A 100 15.87 40.37 25.89
C GLU A 100 15.33 39.82 27.21
N TYR A 101 16.22 39.31 28.05
CA TYR A 101 15.86 38.75 29.35
C TYR A 101 16.78 39.32 30.42
N ASP A 102 16.19 39.89 31.46
CA ASP A 102 16.87 40.25 32.71
C ASP A 102 16.35 39.31 33.81
N GLU A 103 17.23 38.83 34.69
CA GLU A 103 16.87 37.95 35.81
C GLU A 103 15.85 38.57 36.77
N LYS A 104 15.69 39.90 36.76
CA LYS A 104 14.71 40.62 37.58
C LYS A 104 13.32 40.70 36.94
N TRP A 105 13.18 40.31 35.67
CA TRP A 105 11.91 40.39 34.95
C TRP A 105 11.00 39.24 35.31
N ASP A 106 9.69 39.49 35.25
CA ASP A 106 8.70 38.46 35.49
C ASP A 106 8.67 37.46 34.31
N THR A 107 8.88 36.18 34.63
CA THR A 107 9.05 35.05 33.69
C THR A 107 7.73 34.54 33.11
N THR A 108 6.57 35.02 33.56
CA THR A 108 5.26 34.47 33.21
C THR A 108 5.06 34.24 31.70
N GLN A 109 5.35 35.24 30.86
CA GLN A 109 5.21 35.12 29.41
C GLN A 109 6.17 34.07 28.82
N LYS A 110 7.43 34.06 29.29
CA LYS A 110 8.46 33.12 28.85
C LYS A 110 8.08 31.68 29.22
N ASP A 111 7.66 31.46 30.46
CA ASP A 111 7.24 30.13 30.95
C ASP A 111 6.02 29.63 30.16
N LEU A 112 5.11 30.52 29.77
CA LEU A 112 3.96 30.19 28.95
C LEU A 112 4.36 29.83 27.50
N LEU A 113 5.25 30.63 26.89
CA LEU A 113 5.80 30.35 25.56
C LEU A 113 6.55 29.02 25.51
N GLU A 114 7.38 28.72 26.52
CA GLU A 114 8.09 27.43 26.61
C GLU A 114 7.11 26.25 26.73
N LYS A 115 6.03 26.39 27.52
CA LYS A 115 4.96 25.38 27.59
C LYS A 115 4.24 25.19 26.26
N ILE A 116 3.95 26.29 25.56
CA ILE A 116 3.32 26.25 24.23
C ILE A 116 4.25 25.52 23.26
N GLU A 117 5.53 25.90 23.19
CA GLU A 117 6.52 25.27 22.29
C GLU A 117 6.62 23.76 22.51
N ALA A 118 6.70 23.33 23.78
CA ALA A 118 6.77 21.92 24.14
C ALA A 118 5.52 21.14 23.67
N LYS A 119 4.32 21.67 23.91
CA LYS A 119 3.07 21.02 23.48
C LYS A 119 2.89 21.06 21.96
N LEU A 120 3.26 22.17 21.32
CA LEU A 120 3.13 22.36 19.88
C LEU A 120 4.04 21.38 19.13
N THR A 121 5.26 21.17 19.63
CA THR A 121 6.19 20.17 19.08
C THR A 121 5.62 18.77 19.13
N ILE A 122 5.00 18.38 20.26
CA ILE A 122 4.36 17.06 20.41
C ILE A 122 3.17 16.93 19.46
N TYR A 123 2.34 17.98 19.36
CA TYR A 123 1.19 18.01 18.47
C TYR A 123 1.59 17.88 17.00
N TYR A 124 2.55 18.66 16.53
CA TYR A 124 3.02 18.61 15.13
C TYR A 124 3.65 17.27 14.78
N LYS A 125 4.46 16.69 15.67
CA LYS A 125 5.03 15.34 15.46
C LYS A 125 3.93 14.29 15.31
N LEU A 126 2.91 14.32 16.18
CA LEU A 126 1.80 13.38 16.11
C LEU A 126 0.95 13.59 14.86
N LEU A 127 0.66 14.84 14.49
CA LEU A 127 -0.11 15.17 13.31
C LEU A 127 0.58 14.72 12.02
N ASP A 128 1.89 14.95 11.89
CA ASP A 128 2.67 14.50 10.74
C ASP A 128 2.63 12.96 10.60
N LEU A 129 2.85 12.23 11.70
CA LEU A 129 2.73 10.77 11.70
C LEU A 129 1.32 10.31 11.32
N TYR A 130 0.29 10.95 11.85
CA TYR A 130 -1.10 10.62 11.54
C TYR A 130 -1.43 10.86 10.08
N VAL A 131 -1.00 11.99 9.50
CA VAL A 131 -1.20 12.30 8.08
C VAL A 131 -0.51 11.25 7.20
N ARG A 132 0.72 10.84 7.53
CA ARG A 132 1.44 9.80 6.78
C ARG A 132 0.75 8.44 6.83
N ILE A 133 0.21 8.05 7.98
CA ILE A 133 -0.56 6.81 8.12
C ILE A 133 -1.88 6.90 7.35
N ARG A 134 -2.54 8.06 7.37
CA ARG A 134 -3.81 8.30 6.66
C ARG A 134 -3.64 8.33 5.13
N ASP A 135 -2.45 8.66 4.64
CA ASP A 135 -2.08 8.64 3.22
C ASP A 135 -1.77 7.22 2.70
N LEU A 136 -1.72 6.21 3.58
CA LEU A 136 -1.58 4.82 3.16
C LEU A 136 -2.86 4.31 2.48
N ASP A 137 -2.68 3.33 1.60
CA ASP A 137 -3.78 2.75 0.84
C ASP A 137 -4.74 1.96 1.75
N GLU A 138 -6.03 2.07 1.46
CA GLU A 138 -7.07 1.28 2.12
C GLU A 138 -6.93 -0.20 1.76
N VAL A 139 -7.19 -1.06 2.73
CA VAL A 139 -7.14 -2.52 2.53
C VAL A 139 -8.40 -2.98 1.82
N LYS A 140 -8.22 -3.71 0.71
CA LYS A 140 -9.33 -4.34 0.02
C LYS A 140 -9.92 -5.46 0.89
N ASP A 141 -11.25 -5.53 1.00
CA ASP A 141 -11.98 -6.50 1.84
C ASP A 141 -11.49 -7.94 1.70
N ARG A 142 -11.14 -8.36 0.49
CA ARG A 142 -10.64 -9.71 0.20
C ARG A 142 -9.33 -10.02 0.94
N HIS A 143 -8.41 -9.07 1.02
CA HIS A 143 -7.13 -9.26 1.69
C HIS A 143 -7.29 -9.31 3.20
N HIS A 144 -8.12 -8.41 3.74
CA HIS A 144 -8.52 -8.46 5.14
C HIS A 144 -9.17 -9.81 5.49
N ARG A 145 -10.07 -10.31 4.64
CA ARG A 145 -10.70 -11.63 4.80
C ARG A 145 -9.69 -12.77 4.78
N SER A 146 -8.68 -12.73 3.91
CA SER A 146 -7.61 -13.74 3.90
C SER A 146 -6.82 -13.76 5.22
N VAL A 147 -6.47 -12.59 5.76
CA VAL A 147 -5.79 -12.45 7.05
C VAL A 147 -6.66 -12.95 8.20
N TYR A 148 -7.94 -12.58 8.19
CA TYR A 148 -8.92 -13.04 9.16
C TYR A 148 -9.09 -14.57 9.13
N ASN A 149 -9.31 -15.15 7.96
CA ASN A 149 -9.45 -16.60 7.79
C ASN A 149 -8.18 -17.35 8.22
N PHE A 150 -7.00 -16.80 7.94
CA PHE A 150 -5.75 -17.37 8.40
C PHE A 150 -5.70 -17.44 9.93
N ASN A 151 -6.06 -16.34 10.62
CA ASN A 151 -6.15 -16.33 12.08
C ASN A 151 -7.18 -17.35 12.62
N VAL A 152 -8.39 -17.39 12.04
CA VAL A 152 -9.45 -18.33 12.48
C VAL A 152 -8.99 -19.79 12.38
N ASN A 153 -8.29 -20.15 11.29
CA ASN A 153 -7.82 -21.52 11.07
C ASN A 153 -6.62 -21.89 11.94
N ASN A 154 -5.74 -20.94 12.26
CA ASN A 154 -4.49 -21.20 12.99
C ASN A 154 -4.57 -20.84 14.48
N ARG A 155 -5.63 -20.16 14.91
CA ARG A 155 -5.81 -19.58 16.25
C ARG A 155 -4.56 -18.84 16.71
N SER A 156 -4.20 -17.79 15.96
CA SER A 156 -2.94 -17.09 16.18
C SER A 156 -2.91 -16.25 17.47
N PHE A 157 -4.07 -15.94 18.02
CA PHE A 157 -4.26 -15.12 19.21
C PHE A 157 -5.09 -15.87 20.26
N GLU A 158 -4.83 -15.61 21.54
CA GLU A 158 -5.56 -16.19 22.66
C GLU A 158 -6.61 -15.22 23.22
N GLY A 159 -7.59 -15.71 23.98
CA GLY A 159 -8.41 -14.85 24.85
C GLY A 159 -9.23 -13.73 24.16
N GLY A 160 -9.48 -13.80 22.85
CA GLY A 160 -10.17 -12.73 22.10
C GLY A 160 -9.26 -11.55 21.76
N GLU A 161 -7.94 -11.71 21.86
CA GLU A 161 -6.95 -10.71 21.42
C GLU A 161 -7.03 -10.44 19.91
N ASP A 162 -7.71 -11.28 19.12
CA ASP A 162 -7.99 -11.06 17.70
C ASP A 162 -9.15 -10.08 17.43
N ALA A 163 -9.78 -9.53 18.47
CA ALA A 163 -10.91 -8.61 18.33
C ALA A 163 -10.60 -7.36 17.48
N PHE A 164 -9.33 -6.99 17.36
CA PHE A 164 -8.91 -5.89 16.49
C PHE A 164 -9.17 -6.20 15.00
N LEU A 165 -9.22 -7.48 14.59
CA LEU A 165 -9.52 -7.90 13.21
C LEU A 165 -10.99 -7.71 12.83
N PHE A 166 -11.89 -7.36 13.76
CA PHE A 166 -13.30 -7.16 13.45
C PHE A 166 -13.60 -5.77 12.83
N GLN A 167 -12.66 -4.84 12.87
CA GLN A 167 -12.82 -3.48 12.36
C GLN A 167 -12.09 -3.31 11.04
N SER A 168 -12.66 -3.85 9.95
CA SER A 168 -12.02 -3.89 8.62
C SER A 168 -11.74 -2.50 8.04
N ASP A 169 -12.57 -1.51 8.37
CA ASP A 169 -12.51 -0.12 7.90
C ASP A 169 -11.35 0.71 8.49
N ASP A 170 -10.69 0.17 9.53
CA ASP A 170 -9.55 0.81 10.18
C ASP A 170 -8.21 0.18 9.80
N PHE A 171 -8.17 -0.70 8.81
CA PHE A 171 -6.92 -1.26 8.29
C PHE A 171 -6.36 -0.45 7.11
N VAL A 172 -5.04 -0.34 7.08
CA VAL A 172 -4.25 0.25 5.99
C VAL A 172 -3.21 -0.75 5.52
N SER A 173 -2.88 -0.69 4.22
CA SER A 173 -1.79 -1.47 3.66
C SER A 173 -0.44 -0.80 3.96
N ALA A 174 0.53 -1.58 4.44
CA ALA A 174 1.87 -1.06 4.72
C ALA A 174 2.63 -0.65 3.45
N LYS A 175 2.21 -1.14 2.28
CA LYS A 175 2.83 -0.81 1.00
C LYS A 175 2.13 0.40 0.40
N LYS A 176 2.88 1.50 0.26
CA LYS A 176 2.45 2.63 -0.56
C LYS A 176 2.51 2.21 -2.03
N THR A 177 1.38 2.16 -2.72
CA THR A 177 1.39 2.01 -4.18
C THR A 177 1.93 3.29 -4.82
N SER A 178 3.26 3.34 -5.00
CA SER A 178 3.94 4.51 -5.55
C SER A 178 3.38 4.87 -6.93
N GLY A 179 2.71 6.02 -7.03
CA GLY A 179 2.57 6.79 -8.27
C GLY A 179 1.63 6.27 -9.35
N SER A 180 0.95 5.13 -9.17
CA SER A 180 -0.11 4.67 -10.09
C SER A 180 -1.45 4.78 -9.37
N ALA A 181 -2.09 5.93 -9.52
CA ALA A 181 -3.42 6.23 -9.01
C ALA A 181 -4.36 5.03 -9.13
N LYS A 182 -4.82 4.52 -7.98
CA LYS A 182 -5.74 3.38 -7.83
C LYS A 182 -5.21 2.08 -8.47
N SER A 183 -5.32 0.97 -7.75
CA SER A 183 -5.34 -0.33 -8.42
C SER A 183 -6.28 -0.23 -9.61
N ASN A 184 -5.76 -0.53 -10.80
CA ASN A 184 -6.54 -0.37 -12.02
C ASN A 184 -7.77 -1.27 -11.86
N ARG A 185 -8.98 -0.78 -12.21
CA ARG A 185 -10.19 -1.62 -12.24
C ARG A 185 -9.96 -2.97 -12.95
N ILE A 186 -9.05 -2.96 -13.93
CA ILE A 186 -8.59 -4.13 -14.66
C ILE A 186 -7.79 -5.10 -13.78
N GLU A 187 -6.88 -4.61 -12.94
CA GLU A 187 -6.14 -5.44 -11.97
C GLU A 187 -7.11 -6.08 -10.97
N ASP A 188 -8.04 -5.30 -10.43
CA ASP A 188 -9.11 -5.83 -9.56
C ASP A 188 -9.99 -6.87 -10.24
N MET A 189 -10.32 -6.66 -11.52
CA MET A 189 -11.10 -7.61 -12.31
C MET A 189 -10.32 -8.90 -12.58
N ILE A 190 -9.03 -8.80 -12.94
CA ILE A 190 -8.16 -9.97 -13.15
C ILE A 190 -8.02 -10.75 -11.85
N GLU A 191 -7.76 -10.07 -10.73
CA GLU A 191 -7.60 -10.71 -9.43
C GLU A 191 -8.91 -11.37 -8.97
N SER A 192 -10.06 -10.71 -9.15
CA SER A 192 -11.38 -11.28 -8.84
C SER A 192 -11.68 -12.52 -9.69
N TYR A 193 -11.32 -12.50 -10.97
CA TYR A 193 -11.51 -13.65 -11.86
C TYR A 193 -10.64 -14.84 -11.44
N LEU A 194 -9.37 -14.59 -11.06
CA LEU A 194 -8.44 -15.63 -10.62
C LEU A 194 -8.86 -16.26 -9.29
N GLN A 195 -9.40 -15.48 -8.35
CA GLN A 195 -9.90 -15.98 -7.07
C GLN A 195 -11.18 -16.81 -7.21
N ASN A 196 -12.08 -16.43 -8.12
CA ASN A 196 -13.32 -17.18 -8.39
C ASN A 196 -13.09 -18.46 -9.21
N ASN A 197 -11.97 -18.55 -9.94
CA ASN A 197 -11.62 -19.71 -10.76
C ASN A 197 -10.19 -20.21 -10.46
N PRO A 198 -9.97 -20.79 -9.25
CA PRO A 198 -8.63 -21.22 -8.82
C PRO A 198 -8.06 -22.36 -9.68
N ASP A 199 -8.91 -23.18 -10.31
CA ASP A 199 -8.49 -24.30 -11.16
C ASP A 199 -8.08 -23.88 -12.60
N SER A 200 -8.17 -22.59 -12.91
CA SER A 200 -7.85 -22.10 -14.25
C SER A 200 -6.35 -22.18 -14.56
N LYS A 201 -5.98 -22.48 -15.81
CA LYS A 201 -4.57 -22.44 -16.28
C LYS A 201 -3.92 -21.05 -16.13
N LEU A 202 -4.71 -20.01 -15.95
CA LEU A 202 -4.21 -18.67 -15.67
C LEU A 202 -3.66 -18.58 -14.24
N HIS A 203 -4.27 -19.28 -13.27
CA HIS A 203 -3.79 -19.32 -11.90
C HIS A 203 -2.33 -19.78 -11.81
N THR A 204 -1.94 -20.82 -12.57
CA THR A 204 -0.55 -21.30 -12.60
C THR A 204 0.44 -20.32 -13.23
N LEU A 205 -0.01 -19.42 -14.10
CA LEU A 205 0.81 -18.34 -14.68
C LEU A 205 0.99 -17.17 -13.71
N PHE A 206 0.01 -16.90 -12.84
CA PHE A 206 0.03 -15.75 -11.92
C PHE A 206 0.62 -16.04 -10.55
N VAL A 207 0.61 -17.30 -10.10
CA VAL A 207 1.30 -17.71 -8.88
C VAL A 207 2.80 -17.79 -9.14
N GLY A 208 3.60 -17.00 -8.43
CA GLY A 208 5.06 -17.01 -8.53
C GLY A 208 5.66 -18.34 -8.05
N ASN A 209 6.77 -18.78 -8.68
CA ASN A 209 7.47 -19.99 -8.19
C ASN A 209 8.03 -19.78 -6.78
N ASP A 210 8.43 -18.56 -6.42
CA ASP A 210 8.92 -18.21 -5.08
C ASP A 210 7.80 -18.12 -4.04
N GLU A 211 6.58 -17.77 -4.47
CA GLU A 211 5.38 -17.73 -3.62
C GLU A 211 4.84 -19.13 -3.33
N LYS A 212 4.98 -20.07 -4.28
CA LYS A 212 4.67 -21.50 -4.08
C LYS A 212 5.51 -22.16 -2.99
N ILE A 213 6.74 -21.68 -2.78
CA ILE A 213 7.65 -22.23 -1.77
C ILE A 213 7.27 -21.72 -0.36
N LYS A 214 6.65 -20.54 -0.27
CA LYS A 214 6.15 -19.94 0.99
C LYS A 214 4.73 -20.36 1.34
N SER A 215 3.92 -20.75 0.35
CA SER A 215 2.56 -21.23 0.56
C SER A 215 2.59 -22.68 1.07
N SER A 216 2.31 -22.85 2.36
CA SER A 216 2.14 -24.15 3.01
C SER A 216 0.96 -24.92 2.45
N ALA A 217 1.04 -26.26 2.51
CA ALA A 217 -0.08 -27.19 2.25
C ALA A 217 -1.27 -26.99 3.20
N GLU A 218 -1.08 -26.27 4.32
CA GLU A 218 -2.08 -26.09 5.38
C GLU A 218 -2.83 -24.75 5.30
N SER A 219 -2.30 -23.77 4.56
CA SER A 219 -2.96 -22.48 4.37
C SER A 219 -3.74 -22.47 3.07
N HIS A 220 -5.07 -22.54 3.14
CA HIS A 220 -6.00 -22.29 2.03
C HIS A 220 -5.99 -20.82 1.52
N VAL A 221 -4.85 -20.13 1.62
CA VAL A 221 -4.68 -18.75 1.19
C VAL A 221 -3.80 -18.72 -0.06
N VAL A 222 -4.39 -18.25 -1.15
CA VAL A 222 -3.73 -18.13 -2.44
C VAL A 222 -2.87 -16.86 -2.45
N HIS A 223 -1.55 -17.03 -2.57
CA HIS A 223 -0.62 -15.92 -2.81
C HIS A 223 -0.60 -15.59 -4.30
N LEU A 224 -1.00 -14.37 -4.65
CA LEU A 224 -0.91 -13.84 -6.01
C LEU A 224 0.26 -12.88 -6.12
N SER A 225 1.05 -13.04 -7.18
CA SER A 225 2.21 -12.20 -7.44
C SER A 225 1.77 -10.82 -7.93
N THR A 226 1.99 -9.81 -7.10
CA THR A 226 1.69 -8.40 -7.42
C THR A 226 2.44 -7.92 -8.66
N PHE A 227 3.66 -8.43 -8.91
CA PHE A 227 4.45 -8.12 -10.10
C PHE A 227 3.80 -8.65 -11.38
N ARG A 228 3.37 -9.93 -11.38
CA ARG A 228 2.75 -10.55 -12.55
C ARG A 228 1.36 -9.98 -12.83
N LEU A 229 0.59 -9.68 -11.78
CA LEU A 229 -0.69 -8.97 -11.89
C LEU A 229 -0.51 -7.58 -12.51
N GLY A 230 0.47 -6.81 -12.02
CA GLY A 230 0.78 -5.50 -12.60
C GLY A 230 1.19 -5.59 -14.07
N LEU A 231 1.97 -6.60 -14.45
CA LEU A 231 2.35 -6.83 -15.85
C LEU A 231 1.14 -7.20 -16.72
N ALA A 232 0.31 -8.13 -16.27
CA ALA A 232 -0.88 -8.53 -17.03
C ALA A 232 -1.92 -7.42 -17.13
N SER A 233 -2.10 -6.63 -16.07
CA SER A 233 -2.95 -5.43 -16.13
C SER A 233 -2.42 -4.46 -17.20
N LYS A 234 -1.12 -4.21 -17.26
CA LYS A 234 -0.53 -3.34 -18.29
C LYS A 234 -0.76 -3.88 -19.69
N ILE A 235 -0.53 -5.19 -19.90
CA ILE A 235 -0.79 -5.85 -21.20
C ILE A 235 -2.27 -5.72 -21.58
N ALA A 236 -3.18 -6.03 -20.65
CA ALA A 236 -4.61 -5.92 -20.88
C ALA A 236 -5.03 -4.49 -21.24
N THR A 237 -4.51 -3.47 -20.55
CA THR A 237 -4.75 -2.06 -20.87
C THR A 237 -4.26 -1.72 -22.28
N VAL A 238 -3.05 -2.15 -22.67
CA VAL A 238 -2.53 -1.91 -24.04
C VAL A 238 -3.38 -2.63 -25.08
N CYS A 239 -3.80 -3.88 -24.83
CA CYS A 239 -4.67 -4.62 -25.75
C CYS A 239 -6.04 -3.96 -25.90
N LEU A 240 -6.66 -3.51 -24.81
CA LEU A 240 -7.95 -2.85 -24.82
C LEU A 240 -7.89 -1.49 -25.53
N SER A 241 -6.86 -0.68 -25.26
CA SER A 241 -6.69 0.62 -25.91
C SER A 241 -6.41 0.46 -27.42
N THR A 242 -5.55 -0.49 -27.79
CA THR A 242 -5.27 -0.81 -29.20
C THR A 242 -6.52 -1.37 -29.88
N GLY A 243 -7.28 -2.25 -29.23
CA GLY A 243 -8.54 -2.77 -29.74
C GLY A 243 -9.58 -1.68 -29.98
N ALA A 244 -9.71 -0.72 -29.07
CA ALA A 244 -10.60 0.43 -29.21
C ALA A 244 -10.18 1.35 -30.38
N LEU A 245 -8.89 1.53 -30.61
CA LEU A 245 -8.35 2.29 -31.75
C LEU A 245 -8.56 1.58 -33.09
N LEU A 246 -8.44 0.25 -33.11
CA LEU A 246 -8.64 -0.57 -34.29
C LEU A 246 -10.12 -0.80 -34.61
N ALA A 247 -11.01 -0.79 -33.60
CA ALA A 247 -12.44 -0.99 -33.77
C ALA A 247 -13.06 -0.12 -34.88
N PRO A 248 -12.87 1.22 -34.94
CA PRO A 248 -13.42 2.03 -36.03
C PRO A 248 -12.84 1.66 -37.40
N ILE A 249 -11.55 1.30 -37.48
CA ILE A 249 -10.91 0.91 -38.76
C ILE A 249 -11.54 -0.37 -39.33
N PHE A 250 -11.95 -1.31 -38.48
CA PHE A 250 -12.64 -2.53 -38.90
C PHE A 250 -14.15 -2.35 -39.05
N LEU A 251 -14.78 -1.45 -38.29
CA LEU A 251 -16.22 -1.17 -38.35
C LEU A 251 -16.62 -0.30 -39.56
N ILE A 252 -15.76 0.61 -40.01
CA ILE A 252 -16.06 1.49 -41.16
C ILE A 252 -16.21 0.69 -42.48
N PRO A 253 -15.35 -0.30 -42.82
CA PRO A 253 -15.57 -1.17 -43.96
C PRO A 253 -16.76 -2.11 -43.77
N ALA A 254 -17.00 -2.60 -42.55
CA ALA A 254 -18.14 -3.46 -42.25
C ALA A 254 -19.48 -2.74 -42.45
N THR A 255 -19.59 -1.47 -42.05
CA THR A 255 -20.82 -0.67 -42.23
C THR A 255 -21.17 -0.39 -43.69
N ARG A 256 -20.20 -0.35 -44.60
CA ARG A 256 -20.45 -0.27 -46.06
C ARG A 256 -21.11 -1.54 -46.63
N SER A 257 -20.96 -2.68 -45.97
CA SER A 257 -21.59 -3.96 -46.33
C SER A 257 -22.89 -4.24 -45.54
N ILE A 258 -23.24 -3.38 -44.57
CA ILE A 258 -24.21 -3.66 -43.49
C ILE A 258 -25.38 -2.65 -43.44
N LEU A 259 -25.66 -1.90 -44.52
CA LEU A 259 -26.82 -1.00 -44.56
C LEU A 259 -28.19 -1.65 -44.18
N PRO A 260 -28.45 -2.97 -44.35
CA PRO A 260 -29.70 -3.56 -43.86
C PRO A 260 -29.67 -4.10 -42.41
N LEU A 261 -28.52 -4.14 -41.70
CA LEU A 261 -28.44 -4.69 -40.32
C LEU A 261 -28.41 -3.63 -39.21
N LEU A 262 -28.40 -2.34 -39.55
CA LEU A 262 -28.45 -1.21 -38.61
C LEU A 262 -29.75 -1.13 -37.78
N ARG A 263 -30.68 -2.08 -37.95
CA ARG A 263 -31.89 -2.25 -37.14
C ARG A 263 -31.74 -3.26 -36.00
N SER A 264 -30.55 -3.85 -35.82
CA SER A 264 -30.32 -4.88 -34.80
C SER A 264 -30.07 -4.28 -33.41
N PRO A 265 -30.84 -4.65 -32.38
CA PRO A 265 -30.69 -4.14 -31.02
C PRO A 265 -29.33 -4.47 -30.38
N ARG A 266 -28.59 -5.46 -30.93
CA ARG A 266 -27.26 -5.85 -30.45
C ARG A 266 -26.20 -4.78 -30.69
N TYR A 267 -26.35 -3.98 -31.75
CA TYR A 267 -25.38 -2.93 -32.08
C TYR A 267 -25.51 -1.72 -31.14
N ASN A 268 -26.75 -1.36 -30.78
CA ASN A 268 -27.01 -0.31 -29.80
C ASN A 268 -26.50 -0.70 -28.40
N PHE A 269 -26.61 -1.97 -28.01
CA PHE A 269 -26.06 -2.45 -26.74
C PHE A 269 -24.53 -2.31 -26.67
N PHE A 270 -23.83 -2.61 -27.77
CA PHE A 270 -22.37 -2.47 -27.84
C PHE A 270 -21.93 -0.99 -27.79
N LEU A 271 -22.68 -0.08 -28.43
CA LEU A 271 -22.41 1.35 -28.38
C LEU A 271 -22.65 1.96 -26.99
N VAL A 272 -23.67 1.50 -26.26
CA VAL A 272 -23.92 1.93 -24.87
C VAL A 272 -22.81 1.45 -23.93
N ILE A 273 -22.32 0.22 -24.10
CA ILE A 273 -21.19 -0.28 -23.31
C ILE A 273 -19.92 0.55 -23.59
N MET A 274 -19.64 0.85 -24.86
CA MET A 274 -18.49 1.68 -25.22
C MET A 274 -18.61 3.12 -24.71
N SER A 275 -19.81 3.73 -24.71
CA SER A 275 -19.98 5.11 -24.20
C SER A 275 -19.81 5.19 -22.68
N VAL A 276 -20.22 4.15 -21.94
CA VAL A 276 -20.00 4.06 -20.49
C VAL A 276 -18.52 3.91 -20.16
N ILE A 277 -17.77 3.15 -20.96
CA ILE A 277 -16.31 2.99 -20.79
C ILE A 277 -15.55 4.28 -21.12
N LEU A 278 -15.99 5.04 -22.13
CA LEU A 278 -15.35 6.31 -22.54
C LEU A 278 -15.69 7.51 -21.66
N SER A 279 -16.77 7.45 -20.89
CA SER A 279 -17.21 8.55 -19.98
C SER A 279 -16.79 8.34 -18.52
N SER A 280 -15.99 7.31 -18.24
CA SER A 280 -15.48 6.95 -16.90
C SER A 280 -13.97 7.13 -16.82
#